data_AF-A0A965S3I0-F1
#
_entry.id   AF-A0A965S3I0-F1
#
_cell.length_a   1.000
_cell.length_b   1.000
_cell.length_c   1.000
_cell.angle_alpha   90.00
_cell.angle_beta   90.00
_cell.angle_gamma   90.00
#
_symmetry.space_group_name_H-M   'P 1'
#
loop_
_entity.id
_entity.type
_entity.pdbx_description
1 polymer ?
#
loop_
_entity_poly.entity_id
_entity_poly.type
_entity_poly.pdbx_seq_one_letter_code
_entity_poly.pdbx_strand_id
1 'polypeptide(L)'
;MRILLVCVLITTMAKAQFAVARDTLTVVHGSQTLQFPFAGGLNYLCVSNADLNFDGIQDLVCYDRCNAIGSGLFKCFIKDGTGQTRYKPDADLPYFFPEVSNWALLLDFNGDQKADLFCSSPLGIQVYKNISTPQNRLKFSPYVNVLMSNYNPGALQPLYTNIYASPIGAPGIKDIDGDGDLDILTFSSQGVFIEWHKNLSIEKFGHKDSLVFELASDCWGKCAESNCQVGLNQCQSKSEFKEQHAGACLTCLDIENDGDQDLLIGDVGCTDIQFAYNNGTAASALISDTTRNFPNYPKREIPRFYAFNTFRVHLLLMSMPTENKIYWHLRKPQTAKTPKVYGIIEMLQVRVRHNFNL
;
A
#
# COMPACT_ATOMS: atom_id res chain seq x y z
N MET A 1 -61.48 -8.35 -30.10
CA MET A 1 -60.28 -9.12 -29.70
C MET A 1 -59.05 -8.32 -30.12
N ARG A 2 -58.37 -7.63 -29.20
CA ARG A 2 -57.17 -6.83 -29.50
C ARG A 2 -55.95 -7.75 -29.33
N ILE A 3 -55.22 -8.02 -30.41
CA ILE A 3 -54.01 -8.83 -30.40
C ILE A 3 -52.85 -7.92 -30.00
N LEU A 4 -52.29 -8.13 -28.81
CA LEU A 4 -51.09 -7.47 -28.33
C LEU A 4 -49.87 -8.25 -28.87
N LEU A 5 -49.13 -7.66 -29.81
CA LEU A 5 -47.91 -8.25 -30.34
C LEU A 5 -46.76 -8.01 -29.35
N VAL A 6 -46.37 -9.01 -28.58
CA VAL A 6 -45.19 -8.95 -27.69
C VAL A 6 -43.95 -9.22 -28.53
N CYS A 7 -43.15 -8.19 -28.81
CA CYS A 7 -41.82 -8.34 -29.39
C CYS A 7 -40.85 -8.85 -28.31
N VAL A 8 -40.43 -10.10 -28.42
CA VAL A 8 -39.34 -10.68 -27.62
C VAL A 8 -38.02 -10.31 -28.31
N LEU A 9 -37.28 -9.38 -27.72
CA LEU A 9 -35.91 -9.04 -28.12
C LEU A 9 -34.96 -10.15 -27.64
N ILE A 10 -34.54 -11.02 -28.57
CA ILE A 10 -33.48 -11.99 -28.33
C ILE A 10 -32.14 -11.26 -28.47
N THR A 11 -31.51 -10.90 -27.35
CA THR A 11 -30.16 -10.36 -27.34
C THR A 11 -29.16 -11.49 -27.57
N THR A 12 -28.68 -11.63 -28.79
CA THR A 12 -27.52 -12.49 -29.07
C THR A 12 -26.26 -11.73 -28.66
N MET A 13 -25.44 -12.31 -27.79
CA MET A 13 -24.15 -11.73 -27.43
C MET A 13 -23.22 -11.85 -28.64
N ALA A 14 -23.01 -10.75 -29.36
CA ALA A 14 -21.96 -10.68 -30.37
C ALA A 14 -20.59 -10.61 -29.69
N LYS A 15 -19.77 -11.65 -29.83
CA LYS A 15 -18.35 -11.61 -29.48
C LYS A 15 -17.59 -10.93 -30.61
N ALA A 16 -17.60 -9.61 -30.62
CA ALA A 16 -16.90 -8.79 -31.61
C ALA A 16 -15.68 -8.11 -30.97
N GLN A 17 -14.70 -8.90 -30.54
CA GLN A 17 -13.35 -8.41 -30.26
C GLN A 17 -12.37 -9.49 -30.71
N PHE A 18 -11.59 -9.20 -31.75
CA PHE A 18 -10.38 -9.98 -32.00
C PHE A 18 -9.45 -9.77 -30.81
N ALA A 19 -8.95 -10.86 -30.22
CA ALA A 19 -7.82 -10.79 -29.32
C ALA A 19 -6.60 -10.37 -30.14
N VAL A 20 -6.42 -9.07 -30.33
CA VAL A 20 -5.17 -8.53 -30.88
C VAL A 20 -4.11 -8.84 -29.83
N ALA A 21 -3.16 -9.71 -30.15
CA ALA A 21 -2.01 -9.97 -29.30
C ALA A 21 -1.25 -8.65 -29.13
N ARG A 22 -1.44 -7.99 -27.97
CA ARG A 22 -0.85 -6.69 -27.69
C ARG A 22 0.67 -6.79 -27.59
N ASP A 23 1.18 -7.94 -27.16
CA ASP A 23 2.59 -8.11 -26.76
C ASP A 23 3.55 -8.47 -27.90
N THR A 24 3.08 -8.56 -29.15
CA THR A 24 3.95 -8.87 -30.30
C THR A 24 4.52 -7.63 -31.00
N LEU A 25 4.02 -6.43 -30.66
CA LEU A 25 4.47 -5.19 -31.27
C LEU A 25 5.69 -4.63 -30.51
N THR A 26 6.80 -4.47 -31.22
CA THR A 26 7.94 -3.73 -30.68
C THR A 26 7.60 -2.26 -30.62
N VAL A 27 7.66 -1.66 -29.43
CA VAL A 27 7.44 -0.23 -29.23
C VAL A 27 8.76 0.45 -28.92
N VAL A 28 9.05 1.51 -29.65
CA VAL A 28 10.29 2.28 -29.54
C VAL A 28 9.95 3.72 -29.20
N HIS A 29 10.67 4.31 -28.25
CA HIS A 29 10.59 5.74 -27.90
C HIS A 29 11.99 6.35 -27.99
N GLY A 30 12.20 7.21 -28.99
CA GLY A 30 13.54 7.70 -29.34
C GLY A 30 14.44 6.55 -29.83
N SER A 31 15.58 6.32 -29.17
CA SER A 31 16.49 5.21 -29.44
C SER A 31 16.26 3.97 -28.55
N GLN A 32 15.31 4.04 -27.61
CA GLN A 32 15.07 2.97 -26.65
C GLN A 32 13.91 2.08 -27.11
N THR A 33 14.12 0.75 -27.09
CA THR A 33 13.03 -0.22 -27.23
C THR A 33 12.44 -0.51 -25.86
N LEU A 34 11.13 -0.33 -25.71
CA LEU A 34 10.44 -0.55 -24.45
C LEU A 34 10.18 -2.04 -24.23
N GLN A 35 10.51 -2.54 -23.04
CA GLN A 35 10.41 -3.97 -22.72
C GLN A 35 8.96 -4.42 -22.44
N PHE A 36 8.12 -3.53 -21.89
CA PHE A 36 6.71 -3.82 -21.54
C PHE A 36 5.77 -2.63 -21.83
N PRO A 37 5.67 -2.17 -23.08
CA PRO A 37 4.94 -0.95 -23.43
C PRO A 37 3.43 -1.03 -23.19
N PHE A 38 2.88 -2.24 -23.04
CA PHE A 38 1.45 -2.50 -22.84
C PHE A 38 1.09 -2.94 -21.41
N ALA A 39 2.05 -2.95 -20.47
CA ALA A 39 1.78 -3.25 -19.05
C ALA A 39 0.88 -2.19 -18.37
N GLY A 40 0.66 -1.05 -19.04
CA GLY A 40 -0.13 0.06 -18.56
C GLY A 40 0.62 0.90 -17.52
N GLY A 41 0.50 2.22 -17.61
CA GLY A 41 1.12 3.14 -16.65
C GLY A 41 0.67 2.89 -15.21
N LEU A 42 1.47 3.38 -14.26
CA LEU A 42 1.18 3.37 -12.82
C LEU A 42 0.91 4.80 -12.37
N ASN A 43 -0.13 5.01 -11.56
CA ASN A 43 -0.49 6.35 -11.11
C ASN A 43 -0.43 6.46 -9.58
N TYR A 44 -1.34 5.80 -8.88
CA TYR A 44 -1.56 5.92 -7.42
C TYR A 44 -1.39 4.55 -6.78
N LEU A 45 -0.14 4.20 -6.44
CA LEU A 45 0.19 2.83 -6.06
C LEU A 45 0.16 2.63 -4.54
N CYS A 46 -0.45 1.52 -4.15
CA CYS A 46 -0.05 0.77 -2.97
C CYS A 46 0.74 -0.44 -3.46
N VAL A 47 1.95 -0.60 -2.92
CA VAL A 47 2.89 -1.63 -3.37
C VAL A 47 3.02 -2.69 -2.29
N SER A 48 3.00 -3.95 -2.69
CA SER A 48 3.20 -5.08 -1.78
C SER A 48 3.99 -6.19 -2.46
N ASN A 49 4.51 -7.08 -1.63
CA ASN A 49 5.17 -8.30 -2.07
C ASN A 49 4.33 -9.51 -1.67
N ALA A 50 4.23 -10.48 -2.57
CA ALA A 50 3.57 -11.75 -2.33
C ALA A 50 4.16 -12.80 -3.27
N ASP A 51 4.26 -14.05 -2.82
CA ASP A 51 4.53 -15.18 -3.72
C ASP A 51 3.22 -15.52 -4.45
N LEU A 52 3.09 -15.15 -5.72
CA LEU A 52 1.85 -15.29 -6.49
C LEU A 52 1.77 -16.61 -7.26
N ASN A 53 2.92 -17.23 -7.51
CA ASN A 53 3.06 -18.43 -8.34
C ASN A 53 3.53 -19.67 -7.57
N PHE A 54 3.75 -19.54 -6.25
CA PHE A 54 4.20 -20.58 -5.32
C PHE A 54 5.60 -21.13 -5.59
N ASP A 55 6.51 -20.30 -6.10
CA ASP A 55 7.91 -20.68 -6.31
C ASP A 55 8.82 -20.35 -5.11
N GLY A 56 8.25 -19.78 -4.03
CA GLY A 56 8.97 -19.34 -2.84
C GLY A 56 9.67 -17.98 -3.01
N ILE A 57 9.51 -17.32 -4.15
CA ILE A 57 10.07 -16.01 -4.46
C ILE A 57 8.96 -14.97 -4.36
N GLN A 58 9.27 -13.87 -3.67
CA GLN A 58 8.33 -12.76 -3.57
C GLN A 58 8.25 -11.98 -4.89
N ASP A 59 7.04 -11.91 -5.45
CA ASP A 59 6.67 -11.11 -6.61
C ASP A 59 6.27 -9.69 -6.21
N LEU A 60 5.97 -8.86 -7.21
CA LEU A 60 5.49 -7.49 -7.00
C LEU A 60 3.99 -7.41 -7.32
N VAL A 61 3.22 -6.92 -6.36
CA VAL A 61 1.81 -6.58 -6.53
C VAL A 61 1.65 -5.07 -6.34
N CYS A 62 1.05 -4.42 -7.32
CA CYS A 62 0.71 -3.01 -7.25
C CYS A 62 -0.81 -2.86 -7.34
N TYR A 63 -1.43 -2.28 -6.32
CA TYR A 63 -2.80 -1.78 -6.45
C TYR A 63 -2.75 -0.32 -6.92
N ASP A 64 -3.20 -0.06 -8.14
CA ASP A 64 -3.21 1.26 -8.77
C ASP A 64 -4.62 1.85 -8.74
N ARG A 65 -4.86 2.83 -7.86
CA ARG A 65 -6.12 3.57 -7.83
C ARG A 65 -6.24 4.40 -9.12
N CYS A 66 -7.19 4.05 -9.98
CA CYS A 66 -7.27 4.59 -11.33
C CYS A 66 -8.14 5.86 -11.45
N ASN A 67 -8.88 6.23 -10.40
CA ASN A 67 -9.77 7.39 -10.44
C ASN A 67 -10.01 8.03 -9.06
N ALA A 68 -10.65 9.20 -9.06
CA ALA A 68 -10.99 9.96 -7.87
C ALA A 68 -12.14 9.37 -7.03
N ILE A 69 -12.89 8.40 -7.57
CA ILE A 69 -13.99 7.71 -6.86
C ILE A 69 -13.53 6.42 -6.18
N GLY A 70 -12.21 6.19 -6.12
CA GLY A 70 -11.62 5.09 -5.36
C GLY A 70 -11.45 3.78 -6.11
N SER A 71 -11.90 3.64 -7.36
CA SER A 71 -11.66 2.38 -8.08
C SER A 71 -10.18 2.21 -8.40
N GLY A 72 -9.70 0.98 -8.39
CA GLY A 72 -8.33 0.65 -8.75
C GLY A 72 -8.22 -0.74 -9.36
N LEU A 73 -7.03 -1.05 -9.86
CA LEU A 73 -6.72 -2.34 -10.46
C LEU A 73 -5.44 -2.89 -9.85
N PHE A 74 -5.43 -4.19 -9.60
CA PHE A 74 -4.19 -4.89 -9.33
C PHE A 74 -3.35 -5.00 -10.61
N LYS A 75 -2.04 -4.93 -10.44
CA LYS A 75 -1.03 -5.19 -11.47
C LYS A 75 0.00 -6.10 -10.83
N CYS A 76 0.22 -7.26 -11.44
CA CYS A 76 1.09 -8.29 -10.91
C CYS A 76 2.34 -8.39 -11.79
N PHE A 77 3.50 -8.49 -11.16
CA PHE A 77 4.75 -8.70 -11.86
C PHE A 77 5.51 -9.85 -11.21
N ILE A 78 5.64 -10.95 -11.97
CA ILE A 78 6.34 -12.16 -11.55
C ILE A 78 7.84 -11.96 -11.67
N LYS A 79 8.57 -12.35 -10.64
CA LYS A 79 10.02 -12.29 -10.64
C LYS A 79 10.61 -13.46 -11.41
N ASP A 80 11.38 -13.15 -12.46
CA ASP A 80 11.98 -14.16 -13.35
C ASP A 80 13.44 -14.43 -12.96
N GLY A 81 13.66 -15.45 -12.11
CA GLY A 81 14.97 -16.05 -11.81
C GLY A 81 15.75 -15.48 -10.61
N THR A 82 16.92 -16.07 -10.34
CA THR A 82 17.85 -15.66 -9.27
C THR A 82 18.71 -14.48 -9.71
N GLY A 83 18.21 -13.26 -9.52
CA GLY A 83 18.91 -12.00 -9.81
C GLY A 83 18.00 -10.80 -9.51
N GLN A 84 18.57 -9.67 -9.07
CA GLN A 84 17.81 -8.59 -8.42
C GLN A 84 17.01 -7.64 -9.35
N THR A 85 16.62 -8.02 -10.57
CA THR A 85 16.16 -6.98 -11.54
C THR A 85 15.18 -7.39 -12.63
N ARG A 86 14.63 -8.62 -12.64
CA ARG A 86 13.75 -9.05 -13.73
C ARG A 86 12.36 -9.36 -13.22
N TYR A 87 11.44 -8.44 -13.50
CA TYR A 87 10.01 -8.60 -13.29
C TYR A 87 9.32 -8.68 -14.64
N LYS A 88 8.41 -9.63 -14.80
CA LYS A 88 7.58 -9.79 -15.99
C LYS A 88 6.13 -9.52 -15.60
N PRO A 89 5.42 -8.60 -16.26
CA PRO A 89 4.00 -8.38 -16.00
C PRO A 89 3.21 -9.66 -16.30
N ASP A 90 2.26 -9.97 -15.43
CA ASP A 90 1.28 -11.03 -15.63
C ASP A 90 -0.11 -10.40 -15.80
N ALA A 91 -0.74 -10.69 -16.94
CA ALA A 91 -2.02 -10.10 -17.30
C ALA A 91 -3.22 -10.84 -16.68
N ASP A 92 -3.04 -12.10 -16.26
CA ASP A 92 -4.13 -12.95 -15.77
C ASP A 92 -4.29 -12.85 -14.24
N LEU A 93 -3.17 -12.81 -13.51
CA LEU A 93 -3.16 -12.78 -12.04
C LEU A 93 -4.00 -11.66 -11.40
N PRO A 94 -4.03 -10.42 -11.94
CA PRO A 94 -4.89 -9.36 -11.41
C PRO A 94 -6.36 -9.72 -11.28
N TYR A 95 -6.89 -10.61 -12.14
CA TYR A 95 -8.30 -11.00 -12.14
C TYR A 95 -8.68 -11.97 -11.01
N PHE A 96 -7.71 -12.46 -10.24
CA PHE A 96 -7.93 -13.36 -9.11
C PHE A 96 -8.08 -12.64 -7.76
N PHE A 97 -7.83 -11.34 -7.74
CA PHE A 97 -8.02 -10.51 -6.55
C PHE A 97 -9.49 -10.12 -6.40
N PRO A 98 -9.99 -9.97 -5.15
CA PRO A 98 -11.27 -9.33 -4.90
C PRO A 98 -11.32 -7.90 -5.46
N GLU A 99 -12.51 -7.45 -5.84
CA GLU A 99 -12.72 -6.04 -6.15
C GLU A 99 -12.65 -5.22 -4.86
N VAL A 100 -11.72 -4.26 -4.82
CA VAL A 100 -11.48 -3.38 -3.67
C VAL A 100 -11.37 -1.94 -4.15
N SER A 101 -11.41 -0.99 -3.23
CA SER A 101 -11.31 0.44 -3.51
C SER A 101 -10.22 1.10 -2.66
N ASN A 102 -9.83 2.31 -3.06
CA ASN A 102 -8.97 3.26 -2.36
C ASN A 102 -7.50 2.83 -2.20
N TRP A 103 -7.25 1.81 -1.39
CA TRP A 103 -5.92 1.25 -1.14
C TRP A 103 -6.04 -0.23 -0.81
N ALA A 104 -4.97 -0.96 -1.09
CA ALA A 104 -4.87 -2.39 -0.83
C ALA A 104 -3.41 -2.78 -0.61
N LEU A 105 -3.18 -3.62 0.39
CA LEU A 105 -1.87 -4.05 0.87
C LEU A 105 -1.88 -5.57 1.11
N LEU A 106 -0.78 -6.24 0.79
CA LEU A 106 -0.62 -7.67 1.03
C LEU A 106 0.41 -7.94 2.14
N LEU A 107 -0.02 -8.64 3.19
CA LEU A 107 0.76 -8.91 4.41
C LEU A 107 0.38 -10.29 4.97
N ASP A 108 1.37 -11.11 5.34
CA ASP A 108 1.13 -12.40 6.00
C ASP A 108 0.89 -12.20 7.51
N PHE A 109 -0.36 -11.97 7.89
CA PHE A 109 -0.70 -11.75 9.31
C PHE A 109 -0.62 -13.06 10.10
N ASN A 110 -0.98 -14.19 9.48
CA ASN A 110 -1.20 -15.43 10.19
C ASN A 110 -0.01 -16.40 10.20
N GLY A 111 1.03 -16.13 9.40
CA GLY A 111 2.28 -16.90 9.39
C GLY A 111 2.26 -18.13 8.52
N ASP A 112 1.26 -18.28 7.65
CA ASP A 112 1.18 -19.40 6.71
C ASP A 112 2.03 -19.17 5.44
N GLN A 113 2.84 -18.10 5.41
CA GLN A 113 3.70 -17.67 4.31
C GLN A 113 2.92 -17.21 3.07
N LYS A 114 1.62 -16.95 3.20
CA LYS A 114 0.79 -16.38 2.12
C LYS A 114 0.37 -14.99 2.52
N ALA A 115 0.67 -14.02 1.69
CA ALA A 115 0.28 -12.65 1.98
C ALA A 115 -1.24 -12.50 1.85
N ASP A 116 -1.88 -12.08 2.94
CA ASP A 116 -3.30 -11.79 3.04
C ASP A 116 -3.60 -10.35 2.62
N LEU A 117 -4.83 -10.08 2.18
CA LEU A 117 -5.21 -8.78 1.62
C LEU A 117 -5.88 -7.89 2.67
N PHE A 118 -5.20 -6.81 3.04
CA PHE A 118 -5.74 -5.70 3.82
C PHE A 118 -6.16 -4.59 2.85
N CYS A 119 -7.39 -4.09 2.96
CA CYS A 119 -7.86 -3.04 2.07
C CYS A 119 -8.88 -2.12 2.74
N SER A 120 -9.11 -0.97 2.10
CA SER A 120 -10.11 0.00 2.56
C SER A 120 -11.51 -0.62 2.52
N SER A 121 -12.31 -0.26 3.53
CA SER A 121 -13.75 -0.44 3.55
C SER A 121 -14.43 0.89 3.92
N PRO A 122 -15.74 1.06 3.66
CA PRO A 122 -16.47 2.26 4.05
C PRO A 122 -16.42 2.57 5.56
N LEU A 123 -16.09 1.57 6.39
CA LEU A 123 -16.03 1.68 7.84
C LEU A 123 -14.60 1.54 8.38
N GLY A 124 -13.56 1.56 7.54
CA GLY A 124 -12.17 1.47 7.96
C GLY A 124 -11.40 0.43 7.16
N ILE A 125 -11.00 -0.66 7.81
CA ILE A 125 -10.12 -1.68 7.25
C ILE A 125 -10.86 -3.02 7.17
N GLN A 126 -10.86 -3.67 6.01
CA GLN A 126 -11.32 -5.05 5.83
C GLN A 126 -10.14 -5.96 5.44
N VAL A 127 -10.29 -7.25 5.71
CA VAL A 127 -9.24 -8.26 5.48
C VAL A 127 -9.81 -9.47 4.76
N TYR A 128 -9.11 -9.93 3.73
CA TYR A 128 -9.34 -11.21 3.08
C TYR A 128 -8.16 -12.14 3.32
N LYS A 129 -8.44 -13.37 3.73
CA LYS A 129 -7.43 -14.41 3.88
C LYS A 129 -7.05 -14.99 2.52
N ASN A 130 -5.76 -15.12 2.27
CA ASN A 130 -5.21 -15.80 1.12
C ASN A 130 -5.33 -17.32 1.32
N ILE A 131 -6.30 -17.92 0.63
CA ILE A 131 -6.59 -19.37 0.71
C ILE A 131 -6.03 -20.11 -0.49
N SER A 132 -5.05 -19.52 -1.17
CA SER A 132 -4.48 -20.04 -2.38
C SER A 132 -3.79 -21.38 -2.13
N THR A 133 -3.83 -22.25 -3.12
CA THR A 133 -3.10 -23.53 -3.14
C THR A 133 -2.46 -23.70 -4.52
N PRO A 134 -1.42 -24.54 -4.66
CA PRO A 134 -0.83 -24.81 -5.98
C PRO A 134 -1.86 -25.29 -7.02
N GLN A 135 -2.98 -25.87 -6.58
CA GLN A 135 -4.05 -26.37 -7.45
C GLN A 135 -5.10 -25.30 -7.79
N ASN A 136 -5.48 -24.44 -6.85
CA ASN A 136 -6.59 -23.48 -7.04
C ASN A 136 -6.16 -22.11 -7.55
N ARG A 137 -4.86 -21.90 -7.81
CA ARG A 137 -4.26 -20.60 -8.13
C ARG A 137 -4.50 -19.59 -7.00
N LEU A 138 -4.18 -18.32 -7.25
CA LEU A 138 -4.45 -17.22 -6.35
C LEU A 138 -5.95 -17.12 -6.05
N LYS A 139 -6.31 -17.09 -4.77
CA LYS A 139 -7.69 -17.05 -4.28
C LYS A 139 -7.74 -16.45 -2.88
N PHE A 140 -8.70 -15.56 -2.68
CA PHE A 140 -8.97 -14.90 -1.40
C PHE A 140 -10.36 -15.22 -0.89
N SER A 141 -10.52 -15.28 0.43
CA SER A 141 -11.81 -15.40 1.11
C SER A 141 -11.98 -14.26 2.11
N PRO A 142 -13.16 -13.62 2.22
CA PRO A 142 -13.41 -12.65 3.28
C PRO A 142 -13.07 -13.23 4.65
N TYR A 143 -12.36 -12.46 5.47
CA TYR A 143 -11.99 -12.85 6.84
C TYR A 143 -12.62 -11.91 7.86
N VAL A 144 -12.39 -10.60 7.72
CA VAL A 144 -12.98 -9.56 8.58
C VAL A 144 -13.51 -8.42 7.71
N ASN A 145 -14.77 -8.04 7.89
CA ASN A 145 -15.40 -6.96 7.11
C ASN A 145 -14.98 -5.56 7.60
N VAL A 146 -14.73 -5.41 8.90
CA VAL A 146 -14.26 -4.17 9.53
C VAL A 146 -13.41 -4.54 10.75
N LEU A 147 -12.16 -4.11 10.80
CA LEU A 147 -11.32 -4.26 11.99
C LEU A 147 -11.83 -3.37 13.12
N MET A 148 -11.90 -3.95 14.31
CA MET A 148 -12.38 -3.29 15.52
C MET A 148 -11.24 -3.23 16.55
N SER A 149 -11.19 -2.15 17.32
CA SER A 149 -10.25 -1.98 18.42
C SER A 149 -10.99 -1.62 19.69
N ASN A 150 -10.48 -2.07 20.84
CA ASN A 150 -10.88 -1.54 22.14
C ASN A 150 -10.21 -0.18 22.37
N TYR A 151 -10.98 0.92 22.39
CA TYR A 151 -10.47 2.28 22.54
C TYR A 151 -10.28 2.72 24.01
N ASN A 152 -10.66 1.91 24.98
CA ASN A 152 -10.45 2.18 26.41
C ASN A 152 -9.94 0.92 27.15
N PRO A 153 -8.78 0.37 26.76
CA PRO A 153 -8.22 -0.80 27.42
C PRO A 153 -8.12 -0.62 28.93
N GLY A 154 -8.48 -1.67 29.68
CA GLY A 154 -8.53 -1.66 31.15
C GLY A 154 -9.82 -1.11 31.79
N ALA A 155 -10.75 -0.54 31.01
CA ALA A 155 -12.05 -0.09 31.54
C ALA A 155 -12.97 -1.27 31.91
N LEU A 156 -13.86 -1.07 32.89
CA LEU A 156 -14.87 -2.06 33.30
C LEU A 156 -15.83 -2.46 32.16
N GLN A 157 -16.04 -1.55 31.20
CA GLN A 157 -16.83 -1.76 30.00
C GLN A 157 -15.96 -1.36 28.80
N PRO A 158 -15.40 -2.34 28.07
CA PRO A 158 -14.63 -2.10 26.85
C PRO A 158 -15.48 -1.37 25.79
N LEU A 159 -14.85 -0.44 25.09
CA LEU A 159 -15.42 0.36 24.01
C LEU A 159 -14.81 -0.12 22.70
N TYR A 160 -15.50 -1.04 22.04
CA TYR A 160 -15.12 -1.49 20.72
C TYR A 160 -15.71 -0.57 19.65
N THR A 161 -14.84 0.05 18.86
CA THR A 161 -15.22 0.78 17.65
C THR A 161 -14.30 0.39 16.50
N ASN A 162 -14.74 0.69 15.28
CA ASN A 162 -13.96 0.47 14.07
C ASN A 162 -12.62 1.21 14.13
N ILE A 163 -11.57 0.55 13.67
CA ILE A 163 -10.29 1.22 13.43
C ILE A 163 -10.49 2.12 12.21
N TYR A 164 -10.43 3.42 12.42
CA TYR A 164 -10.54 4.37 11.33
C TYR A 164 -9.32 4.26 10.42
N ALA A 165 -9.55 4.20 9.11
CA ALA A 165 -8.51 4.34 8.10
C ALA A 165 -9.04 5.21 6.98
N SER A 166 -8.25 6.21 6.57
CA SER A 166 -8.63 7.12 5.51
C SER A 166 -8.82 6.36 4.19
N PRO A 167 -9.84 6.69 3.39
CA PRO A 167 -9.96 6.17 2.02
C PRO A 167 -8.94 6.81 1.05
N ILE A 168 -8.12 7.77 1.51
CA ILE A 168 -7.16 8.48 0.66
C ILE A 168 -5.73 8.04 0.94
N GLY A 169 -5.42 7.67 2.19
CA GLY A 169 -4.10 7.24 2.61
C GLY A 169 -4.15 5.89 3.32
N ALA A 170 -3.25 5.00 2.91
CA ALA A 170 -3.13 3.69 3.54
C ALA A 170 -2.51 3.81 4.95
N PRO A 171 -2.99 3.00 5.93
CA PRO A 171 -2.36 2.93 7.25
C PRO A 171 -1.00 2.23 7.17
N GLY A 172 -0.19 2.42 8.20
CA GLY A 172 1.03 1.64 8.42
C GLY A 172 0.64 0.34 9.13
N ILE A 173 0.97 -0.80 8.55
CA ILE A 173 0.63 -2.12 9.12
C ILE A 173 1.92 -2.91 9.28
N LYS A 174 2.31 -3.13 10.54
CA LYS A 174 3.64 -3.62 10.90
C LYS A 174 3.61 -4.11 12.34
N ASP A 175 4.49 -5.03 12.67
CA ASP A 175 4.83 -5.37 14.05
C ASP A 175 5.55 -4.16 14.68
N ILE A 176 4.86 -3.41 15.55
CA ILE A 176 5.36 -2.14 16.13
C ILE A 176 6.08 -2.40 17.44
N ASP A 177 5.62 -3.36 18.25
CA ASP A 177 6.24 -3.69 19.54
C ASP A 177 7.19 -4.88 19.52
N GLY A 178 7.32 -5.57 18.38
CA GLY A 178 8.30 -6.61 18.14
C GLY A 178 7.89 -7.99 18.64
N ASP A 179 6.60 -8.24 18.87
CA ASP A 179 6.09 -9.52 19.38
C ASP A 179 5.79 -10.56 18.27
N GLY A 180 5.77 -10.11 17.01
CA GLY A 180 5.62 -10.94 15.82
C GLY A 180 4.22 -10.97 15.20
N ASP A 181 3.21 -10.36 15.80
CA ASP A 181 1.94 -10.09 15.13
C ASP A 181 1.90 -8.71 14.45
N LEU A 182 0.85 -8.42 13.67
CA LEU A 182 0.75 -7.18 12.92
C LEU A 182 -0.14 -6.16 13.64
N ASP A 183 0.46 -5.05 14.04
CA ASP A 183 -0.23 -3.87 14.55
C ASP A 183 -0.60 -2.89 13.42
N ILE A 184 -1.37 -1.86 13.79
CA ILE A 184 -1.83 -0.82 12.87
C ILE A 184 -1.51 0.57 13.44
N LEU A 185 -0.78 1.37 12.66
CA LEU A 185 -0.67 2.80 12.80
C LEU A 185 -1.59 3.50 11.79
N THR A 186 -2.47 4.36 12.27
CA THR A 186 -3.40 5.12 11.43
C THR A 186 -3.53 6.53 11.94
N PHE A 187 -3.83 7.50 11.08
CA PHE A 187 -4.25 8.81 11.59
C PHE A 187 -5.62 8.67 12.25
N SER A 188 -5.83 9.38 13.36
CA SER A 188 -7.14 9.46 14.01
C SER A 188 -8.19 9.98 13.04
N SER A 189 -9.47 9.82 13.38
CA SER A 189 -10.57 10.31 12.53
C SER A 189 -10.53 11.82 12.25
N GLN A 190 -9.82 12.58 13.08
CA GLN A 190 -9.56 14.02 12.91
C GLN A 190 -8.38 14.33 11.97
N GLY A 191 -7.57 13.32 11.64
CA GLY A 191 -6.45 13.41 10.69
C GLY A 191 -5.12 13.92 11.26
N VAL A 192 -5.05 14.22 12.56
CA VAL A 192 -3.92 14.98 13.14
C VAL A 192 -2.90 14.09 13.85
N PHE A 193 -3.38 13.21 14.73
CA PHE A 193 -2.54 12.34 15.54
C PHE A 193 -2.50 10.93 14.98
N ILE A 194 -1.39 10.24 15.21
CA ILE A 194 -1.25 8.83 14.83
C ILE A 194 -1.72 7.97 16.00
N GLU A 195 -2.76 7.18 15.78
CA GLU A 195 -3.24 6.13 16.68
C GLU A 195 -2.45 4.84 16.43
N TRP A 196 -2.03 4.19 17.51
CA TRP A 196 -1.47 2.85 17.49
C TRP A 196 -2.48 1.85 18.06
N HIS A 197 -2.97 0.99 17.18
CA HIS A 197 -3.78 -0.16 17.51
C HIS A 197 -2.88 -1.37 17.59
N LYS A 198 -2.60 -1.79 18.82
CA LYS A 198 -1.82 -2.98 19.12
C LYS A 198 -2.68 -4.21 18.93
N ASN A 199 -2.21 -5.18 18.15
CA ASN A 199 -2.83 -6.49 18.07
C ASN A 199 -2.41 -7.31 19.30
N LEU A 200 -3.34 -8.12 19.79
CA LEU A 200 -3.19 -8.89 21.03
C LEU A 200 -3.16 -10.39 20.74
N SER A 201 -2.79 -10.78 19.52
CA SER A 201 -2.85 -12.17 19.09
C SER A 201 -1.82 -12.97 19.87
N ILE A 202 -0.61 -12.43 20.00
CA ILE A 202 0.47 -13.05 20.78
C ILE A 202 0.12 -13.09 22.27
N GLU A 203 -0.35 -12.00 22.88
CA GLU A 203 -0.65 -11.97 24.32
C GLU A 203 -1.81 -12.87 24.72
N LYS A 204 -2.84 -12.97 23.87
CA LYS A 204 -4.04 -13.74 24.19
C LYS A 204 -3.91 -15.21 23.83
N PHE A 205 -3.21 -15.52 22.75
CA PHE A 205 -3.24 -16.86 22.16
C PHE A 205 -1.86 -17.49 21.96
N GLY A 206 -0.78 -16.70 22.04
CA GLY A 206 0.60 -17.18 21.82
C GLY A 206 0.92 -17.48 20.36
N HIS A 207 0.10 -16.98 19.42
CA HIS A 207 0.29 -17.10 17.98
C HIS A 207 -0.33 -15.89 17.27
N LYS A 208 0.12 -15.57 16.04
CA LYS A 208 -0.23 -14.34 15.31
C LYS A 208 -1.46 -14.44 14.38
N ASP A 209 -2.16 -15.57 14.36
CA ASP A 209 -3.26 -15.84 13.40
C ASP A 209 -4.58 -15.10 13.66
N SER A 210 -4.60 -14.19 14.63
CA SER A 210 -5.80 -13.48 15.06
C SER A 210 -5.58 -11.97 14.96
N LEU A 211 -6.68 -11.24 14.74
CA LEU A 211 -6.71 -9.79 14.56
C LEU A 211 -7.59 -9.20 15.66
N VAL A 212 -7.01 -8.98 16.84
CA VAL A 212 -7.70 -8.55 18.06
C VAL A 212 -7.01 -7.33 18.64
N PHE A 213 -7.57 -6.14 18.41
CA PHE A 213 -6.85 -4.91 18.69
C PHE A 213 -7.30 -4.17 19.96
N GLU A 214 -6.38 -3.42 20.54
CA GLU A 214 -6.65 -2.32 21.47
C GLU A 214 -5.85 -1.07 21.13
N LEU A 215 -6.36 0.09 21.53
CA LEU A 215 -5.66 1.37 21.35
C LEU A 215 -4.55 1.49 22.41
N ALA A 216 -3.31 1.22 22.02
CA ALA A 216 -2.14 1.33 22.87
C ALA A 216 -1.67 2.79 23.01
N SER A 217 -1.84 3.61 21.96
CA SER A 217 -1.56 5.04 22.01
C SER A 217 -2.52 5.82 21.11
N ASP A 218 -3.08 6.92 21.60
CA ASP A 218 -3.86 7.88 20.80
C ASP A 218 -2.97 8.96 20.14
N CYS A 219 -1.67 8.90 20.38
CA CYS A 219 -0.67 9.83 19.85
C CYS A 219 0.71 9.17 19.86
N TRP A 220 0.86 8.18 19.00
CA TRP A 220 2.09 7.42 18.78
C TRP A 220 3.20 8.36 18.31
N GLY A 221 4.42 8.15 18.82
CA GLY A 221 5.57 8.95 18.43
C GLY A 221 5.58 10.39 18.97
N LYS A 222 4.56 10.81 19.73
CA LYS A 222 4.41 12.18 20.21
C LYS A 222 4.53 13.24 19.11
N CYS A 223 3.98 12.93 17.93
CA CYS A 223 3.99 13.82 16.78
C CYS A 223 2.59 14.03 16.22
N ALA A 224 2.45 15.07 15.39
CA ALA A 224 1.24 15.35 14.63
C ALA A 224 1.64 15.84 13.24
N GLU A 225 0.83 15.51 12.23
CA GLU A 225 0.98 16.08 10.89
C GLU A 225 0.11 17.33 10.78
N SER A 226 0.67 18.42 10.25
CA SER A 226 -0.10 19.58 9.85
C SER A 226 0.64 20.38 8.79
N ASN A 227 -0.09 20.81 7.76
CA ASN A 227 0.43 21.68 6.69
C ASN A 227 1.72 21.14 6.03
N CYS A 228 1.77 19.85 5.72
CA CYS A 228 2.95 19.21 5.12
C CYS A 228 4.18 19.21 6.03
N GLN A 229 3.97 19.17 7.35
CA GLN A 229 5.04 19.09 8.34
C GLN A 229 4.66 18.19 9.51
N VAL A 230 5.62 17.38 9.95
CA VAL A 230 5.52 16.63 11.21
C VAL A 230 5.97 17.54 12.34
N GLY A 231 5.02 17.97 13.17
CA GLY A 231 5.27 18.62 14.44
C GLY A 231 5.75 17.60 15.48
N LEU A 232 6.82 17.93 16.19
CA LEU A 232 7.39 17.11 17.28
C LEU A 232 6.85 17.53 18.64
N ASN A 233 6.97 16.67 19.66
CA ASN A 233 6.55 16.95 21.04
C ASN A 233 5.08 17.39 21.15
N GLN A 234 4.21 16.75 20.39
CA GLN A 234 2.78 17.02 20.34
C GLN A 234 2.04 16.26 21.46
N CYS A 235 0.70 16.20 21.38
CA CYS A 235 -0.21 15.50 22.30
C CYS A 235 -0.48 16.16 23.67
N GLN A 236 0.06 17.36 23.95
CA GLN A 236 -0.08 18.00 25.27
C GLN A 236 -1.38 18.80 25.45
N SER A 237 -2.13 19.09 24.39
CA SER A 237 -3.45 19.71 24.48
C SER A 237 -4.37 19.20 23.38
N LYS A 238 -5.54 18.67 23.75
CA LYS A 238 -6.69 18.46 22.85
C LYS A 238 -7.36 19.80 22.50
N SER A 239 -6.56 20.85 22.27
CA SER A 239 -7.04 22.12 21.76
C SER A 239 -7.55 21.91 20.34
N GLU A 240 -8.61 22.62 19.96
CA GLU A 240 -9.32 22.56 18.68
C GLU A 240 -8.39 22.58 17.47
N PHE A 241 -7.82 21.43 17.11
CA PHE A 241 -7.24 21.26 15.80
C PHE A 241 -8.40 21.30 14.83
N LYS A 242 -8.43 22.35 14.02
CA LYS A 242 -9.36 22.47 12.90
C LYS A 242 -9.22 21.18 12.09
N GLU A 243 -10.33 20.49 11.81
CA GLU A 243 -10.34 19.25 11.02
C GLU A 243 -9.43 19.41 9.79
N GLN A 244 -8.26 18.78 9.84
CA GLN A 244 -7.35 18.69 8.71
C GLN A 244 -7.49 17.28 8.19
N HIS A 245 -8.54 17.05 7.40
CA HIS A 245 -8.65 15.85 6.57
C HIS A 245 -7.60 15.93 5.47
N ALA A 246 -6.35 15.65 5.83
CA ALA A 246 -5.26 15.49 4.90
C ALA A 246 -5.09 13.99 4.65
N GLY A 247 -5.08 13.59 3.38
CA GLY A 247 -5.08 12.19 2.94
C GLY A 247 -3.71 11.54 3.12
N ALA A 248 -3.20 11.53 4.36
CA ALA A 248 -1.89 11.05 4.71
C ALA A 248 -1.84 9.52 4.76
N CYS A 249 -0.76 8.96 4.19
CA CYS A 249 -0.40 7.56 4.26
C CYS A 249 0.84 7.38 5.14
N LEU A 250 0.90 6.22 5.79
CA LEU A 250 1.97 5.85 6.71
C LEU A 250 2.71 4.62 6.19
N THR A 251 4.03 4.68 6.23
CA THR A 251 4.91 3.54 6.01
C THR A 251 5.77 3.35 7.24
N CYS A 252 5.68 2.19 7.88
CA CYS A 252 6.56 1.80 8.97
C CYS A 252 7.84 1.16 8.42
N LEU A 253 8.99 1.53 8.96
CA LEU A 253 10.28 0.95 8.63
C LEU A 253 11.24 1.07 9.80
N ASP A 254 12.12 0.08 9.98
CA ASP A 254 13.25 0.15 10.90
C ASP A 254 14.51 0.47 10.07
N ILE A 255 14.93 1.74 9.99
CA ILE A 255 16.00 2.13 9.08
C ILE A 255 17.42 1.91 9.64
N GLU A 256 17.57 1.98 10.96
CA GLU A 256 18.82 1.71 11.67
C GLU A 256 18.98 0.25 12.06
N ASN A 257 17.92 -0.55 12.07
CA ASN A 257 17.86 -1.90 12.63
C ASN A 257 18.03 -1.92 14.15
N ASP A 258 17.36 -1.02 14.87
CA ASP A 258 17.35 -1.01 16.34
C ASP A 258 16.11 -1.69 16.96
N GLY A 259 15.21 -2.20 16.11
CA GLY A 259 14.05 -2.96 16.52
C GLY A 259 12.82 -2.11 16.81
N ASP A 260 12.86 -0.80 16.61
CA ASP A 260 11.68 0.04 16.60
C ASP A 260 11.33 0.55 15.19
N GLN A 261 10.16 1.17 15.05
CA GLN A 261 9.70 1.66 13.74
C GLN A 261 9.82 3.18 13.66
N ASP A 262 10.38 3.64 12.56
CA ASP A 262 10.25 4.99 12.01
C ASP A 262 9.06 5.08 11.06
N LEU A 263 8.80 6.31 10.59
CA LEU A 263 7.76 6.57 9.60
C LEU A 263 8.29 7.30 8.35
N LEU A 264 7.79 6.87 7.19
CA LEU A 264 7.60 7.78 6.05
C LEU A 264 6.14 8.17 5.99
N ILE A 265 5.90 9.47 5.83
CA ILE A 265 4.57 10.06 5.78
C ILE A 265 4.44 10.78 4.45
N GLY A 266 3.43 10.43 3.67
CA GLY A 266 3.07 11.13 2.44
C GLY A 266 1.64 11.63 2.53
N ASP A 267 1.39 12.89 2.24
CA ASP A 267 0.05 13.48 2.34
C ASP A 267 -0.45 14.06 1.03
N VAL A 268 -1.69 13.75 0.63
CA VAL A 268 -2.33 14.15 -0.65
C VAL A 268 -2.22 15.64 -1.04
N GLY A 269 -2.01 16.54 -0.09
CA GLY A 269 -1.80 17.97 -0.32
C GLY A 269 -0.34 18.36 -0.59
N CYS A 270 0.61 17.47 -0.33
CA CYS A 270 2.04 17.75 -0.23
C CYS A 270 2.83 17.22 -1.44
N THR A 271 4.01 17.80 -1.67
CA THR A 271 4.89 17.45 -2.81
C THR A 271 6.17 16.77 -2.35
N ASP A 272 6.21 16.37 -1.10
CA ASP A 272 7.34 15.79 -0.41
C ASP A 272 6.87 14.66 0.50
N ILE A 273 7.79 13.72 0.70
CA ILE A 273 7.63 12.65 1.69
C ILE A 273 8.39 13.12 2.92
N GLN A 274 7.72 13.05 4.07
CA GLN A 274 8.29 13.42 5.35
C GLN A 274 8.83 12.15 6.01
N PHE A 275 10.07 12.21 6.48
CA PHE A 275 10.63 11.17 7.33
C PHE A 275 10.43 11.58 8.79
N ALA A 276 9.97 10.65 9.61
CA ALA A 276 9.77 10.84 11.05
C ALA A 276 10.60 9.78 11.78
N TYR A 277 11.72 10.23 12.34
CA TYR A 277 12.70 9.41 13.02
C TYR A 277 12.29 9.13 14.46
N ASN A 278 12.11 7.85 14.81
CA ASN A 278 11.85 7.41 16.15
C ASN A 278 13.18 7.27 16.92
N ASN A 279 13.35 8.06 17.98
CA ASN A 279 14.52 7.97 18.87
C ASN A 279 14.11 7.43 20.25
N GLY A 280 12.98 6.74 20.29
CA GLY A 280 12.38 6.14 21.47
C GLY A 280 12.71 4.66 21.56
N THR A 281 11.65 3.86 21.74
CA THR A 281 11.71 2.40 21.70
C THR A 281 10.42 1.88 21.08
N ALA A 282 10.38 0.61 20.70
CA ALA A 282 9.17 -0.06 20.20
C ALA A 282 7.95 0.12 21.13
N ALA A 283 8.14 0.01 22.45
CA ALA A 283 7.09 0.17 23.45
C ALA A 283 6.70 1.64 23.75
N SER A 284 7.59 2.59 23.45
CA SER A 284 7.41 4.01 23.75
C SER A 284 8.08 4.87 22.68
N ALA A 285 7.44 4.94 21.52
CA ALA A 285 7.93 5.71 20.40
C ALA A 285 8.00 7.23 20.71
N LEU A 286 9.07 7.86 20.24
CA LEU A 286 9.30 9.30 20.33
C LEU A 286 9.93 9.79 19.02
N ILE A 287 9.10 10.34 18.13
CA ILE A 287 9.58 11.02 16.95
C ILE A 287 10.27 12.30 17.38
N SER A 288 11.54 12.42 17.03
CA SER A 288 12.41 13.52 17.49
C SER A 288 13.22 14.19 16.39
N ASP A 289 13.25 13.61 15.19
CA ASP A 289 13.96 14.19 14.05
C ASP A 289 13.18 13.96 12.76
N THR A 290 13.01 15.02 11.97
CA THR A 290 12.39 14.98 10.64
C THR A 290 13.33 15.46 9.54
N THR A 291 14.56 15.81 9.93
CA THR A 291 15.62 16.33 9.07
C THR A 291 16.57 15.24 8.59
N ARG A 292 16.50 14.05 9.18
CA ARG A 292 17.31 12.90 8.78
C ARG A 292 16.99 12.52 7.34
N ASN A 293 18.01 12.57 6.49
CA ASN A 293 17.86 12.48 5.05
C ASN A 293 17.49 11.06 4.60
N PHE A 294 16.23 10.83 4.21
CA PHE A 294 15.82 9.59 3.55
C PHE A 294 15.49 9.81 2.06
N PRO A 295 16.06 9.03 1.11
CA PRO A 295 17.28 8.22 1.21
C PRO A 295 18.56 9.02 0.93
N ASN A 296 18.44 10.30 0.54
CA ASN A 296 19.43 11.38 0.62
C ASN A 296 18.92 12.62 -0.15
N TYR A 297 18.70 13.71 0.58
CA TYR A 297 18.44 15.09 0.14
C TYR A 297 19.41 15.58 -0.97
N PRO A 298 19.07 16.54 -1.87
CA PRO A 298 18.13 17.65 -1.68
C PRO A 298 16.82 17.60 -2.46
N LYS A 299 15.82 18.32 -1.91
CA LYS A 299 14.54 18.75 -2.52
C LYS A 299 14.54 18.56 -4.04
N ARG A 300 14.16 17.36 -4.46
CA ARG A 300 13.61 17.18 -5.80
C ARG A 300 12.12 17.39 -5.63
N GLU A 301 11.49 18.13 -6.53
CA GLU A 301 10.03 18.11 -6.64
C GLU A 301 9.64 16.63 -6.79
N ILE A 302 9.11 16.03 -5.73
CA ILE A 302 8.62 14.66 -5.77
C ILE A 302 7.19 14.78 -6.24
N PRO A 303 6.84 14.24 -7.42
CA PRO A 303 5.47 14.35 -7.83
C PRO A 303 4.61 13.38 -7.00
N ARG A 304 3.52 13.94 -6.46
CA ARG A 304 2.34 13.33 -5.82
C ARG A 304 2.30 11.80 -5.64
N PHE A 305 2.42 11.43 -4.35
CA PHE A 305 1.96 10.24 -3.59
C PHE A 305 2.37 8.84 -4.01
N TYR A 306 3.08 8.17 -3.09
CA TYR A 306 3.19 6.71 -3.02
C TYR A 306 3.19 6.24 -1.56
N ALA A 307 2.35 5.26 -1.23
CA ALA A 307 2.39 4.53 0.03
C ALA A 307 3.34 3.34 -0.11
N PHE A 308 4.32 3.25 0.77
CA PHE A 308 5.29 2.15 0.77
C PHE A 308 4.95 1.19 1.91
N ASN A 309 5.15 -0.11 1.73
CA ASN A 309 5.13 -1.07 2.84
C ASN A 309 6.19 -2.12 2.54
N THR A 310 7.32 -2.09 3.24
CA THR A 310 8.35 -3.13 3.12
C THR A 310 9.07 -3.36 4.44
N PHE A 311 9.25 -4.63 4.82
CA PHE A 311 10.30 -5.04 5.74
C PHE A 311 11.49 -5.63 5.00
N ARG A 312 12.69 -5.43 5.59
CA ARG A 312 14.01 -5.76 5.05
C ARG A 312 14.21 -5.16 3.66
N VAL A 313 14.16 -3.81 3.61
CA VAL A 313 14.46 -2.85 2.53
C VAL A 313 14.70 -3.50 1.17
N HIS A 314 13.98 -3.10 0.11
CA HIS A 314 14.52 -2.87 -1.26
C HIS A 314 13.45 -2.63 -2.34
N LEU A 315 12.46 -1.73 -2.13
CA LEU A 315 11.76 -1.13 -3.28
C LEU A 315 11.08 0.20 -2.93
N LEU A 316 11.73 1.31 -3.28
CA LEU A 316 11.08 2.61 -3.39
C LEU A 316 10.58 2.73 -4.84
N LEU A 317 9.29 2.61 -5.14
CA LEU A 317 8.76 2.97 -6.46
C LEU A 317 8.36 4.45 -6.46
N MET A 318 9.17 5.33 -7.03
CA MET A 318 8.75 6.70 -7.32
C MET A 318 8.36 6.77 -8.79
N SER A 319 7.09 7.06 -9.11
CA SER A 319 6.72 7.46 -10.48
C SER A 319 6.74 8.98 -10.59
N MET A 320 7.43 9.47 -11.62
CA MET A 320 7.44 10.89 -11.97
C MET A 320 6.50 11.15 -13.16
N PRO A 321 5.31 11.78 -12.98
CA PRO A 321 4.38 12.18 -14.04
C PRO A 321 5.01 13.03 -15.16
N THR A 322 6.11 13.73 -14.91
CA THR A 322 6.82 14.51 -15.94
C THR A 322 7.87 13.69 -16.70
N GLU A 323 8.36 12.58 -16.15
CA GLU A 323 9.50 11.85 -16.73
C GLU A 323 9.17 10.43 -17.21
N ASN A 324 7.96 9.90 -16.97
CA ASN A 324 7.59 8.53 -17.37
C ASN A 324 8.59 7.46 -16.88
N LYS A 325 9.20 7.70 -15.72
CA LYS A 325 10.23 6.84 -15.13
C LYS A 325 9.82 6.40 -13.74
N ILE A 326 10.01 5.12 -13.49
CA ILE A 326 9.97 4.53 -12.15
C ILE A 326 11.40 4.46 -11.65
N TYR A 327 11.67 5.22 -10.59
CA TYR A 327 12.94 5.17 -9.89
C TYR A 327 12.82 4.22 -8.72
N TRP A 328 13.82 3.36 -8.55
CA TRP A 328 14.00 2.55 -7.36
C TRP A 328 15.43 2.63 -6.85
N HIS A 329 15.57 2.69 -5.52
CA HIS A 329 16.85 2.82 -4.84
C HIS A 329 17.08 1.64 -3.91
N LEU A 330 18.26 1.05 -4.02
CA LEU A 330 18.76 0.00 -3.13
C LEU A 330 19.80 0.60 -2.20
N ARG A 331 19.58 0.55 -0.88
CA ARG A 331 20.66 0.72 0.09
C ARG A 331 21.53 -0.54 0.06
N LYS A 332 22.85 -0.44 0.01
CA LYS A 332 23.70 -1.63 0.18
C LYS A 332 23.74 -2.08 1.65
N PRO A 333 24.04 -3.36 1.95
CA PRO A 333 24.66 -3.73 3.22
C PRO A 333 25.90 -2.84 3.46
N GLN A 334 26.18 -2.48 4.71
CA GLN A 334 27.10 -1.40 5.15
C GLN A 334 28.55 -1.40 4.58
N THR A 335 28.96 -2.33 3.72
CA THR A 335 30.36 -2.54 3.31
C THR A 335 30.80 -1.82 2.02
N ALA A 336 29.99 -0.95 1.41
CA ALA A 336 30.36 -0.32 0.13
C ALA A 336 30.14 1.20 0.08
N LYS A 337 31.22 1.93 -0.20
CA LYS A 337 31.40 3.38 -0.03
C LYS A 337 30.74 4.30 -1.08
N THR A 338 29.87 3.81 -1.97
CA THR A 338 29.18 4.68 -2.94
C THR A 338 27.79 4.14 -3.32
N PRO A 339 26.72 4.95 -3.25
CA PRO A 339 25.42 4.59 -3.82
C PRO A 339 25.52 4.55 -5.36
N LYS A 340 24.91 3.52 -5.98
CA LYS A 340 24.70 3.45 -7.43
C LYS A 340 23.19 3.28 -7.67
N VAL A 341 22.68 3.90 -8.73
CA VAL A 341 21.34 3.65 -9.25
C VAL A 341 21.36 2.31 -9.99
N TYR A 342 20.48 1.36 -9.64
CA TYR A 342 20.56 -0.02 -10.16
C TYR A 342 19.48 -0.40 -11.19
N GLY A 343 18.59 0.52 -11.59
CA GLY A 343 17.73 0.31 -12.75
C GLY A 343 16.65 1.37 -12.90
N ILE A 344 16.13 1.50 -14.11
CA ILE A 344 14.96 2.32 -14.45
C ILE A 344 13.96 1.35 -15.07
N ILE A 345 12.74 1.27 -14.54
CA ILE A 345 11.63 0.72 -15.31
C ILE A 345 11.00 1.92 -16.02
N GLU A 346 11.27 2.08 -17.31
CA GLU A 346 10.55 3.04 -18.15
C GLU A 346 9.18 2.44 -18.46
N MET A 347 8.16 2.79 -17.67
CA MET A 347 6.77 2.57 -18.06
C MET A 347 6.25 3.87 -18.66
N LEU A 348 6.36 3.98 -19.98
CA LEU A 348 5.78 5.11 -20.71
C LEU A 348 4.25 5.04 -20.61
N GLN A 349 3.65 6.07 -20.03
CA GLN A 349 2.21 6.24 -20.04
C GLN A 349 1.77 6.61 -21.48
N VAL A 350 1.45 5.61 -22.30
CA VAL A 350 0.80 5.87 -23.58
C VAL A 350 -0.67 6.20 -23.30
N ARG A 351 -1.01 7.48 -23.21
CA ARG A 351 -2.41 7.92 -23.35
C ARG A 351 -2.83 7.66 -24.79
N VAL A 352 -3.46 6.51 -25.04
CA VAL A 352 -4.22 6.31 -26.28
C VAL A 352 -5.47 7.20 -26.18
N ARG A 353 -5.39 8.44 -26.69
CA ARG A 353 -6.59 9.20 -27.03
C ARG A 353 -7.28 8.41 -28.14
N HIS A 354 -8.38 7.74 -27.80
CA HIS A 354 -9.30 7.25 -28.81
C HIS A 354 -10.01 8.47 -29.39
N ASN A 355 -9.42 9.09 -30.43
CA ASN A 355 -10.19 9.92 -31.34
C ASN A 355 -10.94 8.96 -32.27
N PHE A 356 -12.10 8.47 -31.81
CA PHE A 356 -13.10 8.00 -32.74
C PHE A 356 -13.73 9.23 -33.40
N ASN A 357 -13.15 9.65 -34.53
CA ASN A 357 -13.93 10.38 -35.52
C ASN A 357 -14.71 9.32 -36.30
N LEU A 358 -16.02 9.29 -36.08
CA LEU A 358 -16.96 8.72 -37.05
C LEU A 358 -17.13 9.68 -38.23
#